data_AF-A0A516GE12-F1
#
_entry.id   AF-A0A516GE12-F1
#
_cell.length_a   1.000
_cell.length_b   1.000
_cell.length_c   1.000
_cell.angle_alpha   90.00
_cell.angle_beta   90.00
_cell.angle_gamma   90.00
#
_symmetry.space_group_name_H-M   'P 1'
#
loop_
_entity.id
_entity.type
_entity.pdbx_description
1 polymer ?
#
loop_
_entity_poly.entity_id
_entity_poly.type
_entity_poly.pdbx_seq_one_letter_code
_entity_poly.pdbx_strand_id
1 'polypeptide(L)'
;MTAQDRVTPYDATHAEGLEDWRYLLGALVARFDTPSPAAGAALAVAIAEVGDRMHHHPEVDLRADHLVVRTRTEAADGITQQDLDLAHAVSDLASSGDAAARPLAVSSLELAIDTVDASAIRPFWVAVLGLQSDARGDLRDPDGHLPSIWFQDMDPPRTDRNRIHLDITVPHDVAEQRVAAALAAGGRLVADDRAPAWWILADAEGNEICVCTWQARSTSGEPGSR
;
A
#
# COMPACT_ATOMS: atom_id res chain seq x y z
N MET A 1 -19.97 5.10 -13.89
CA MET A 1 -19.96 3.65 -14.20
C MET A 1 -20.69 2.93 -13.09
N THR A 2 -21.55 1.98 -13.42
CA THR A 2 -22.31 1.20 -12.44
C THR A 2 -21.51 -0.05 -12.04
N ALA A 3 -21.93 -0.75 -10.99
CA ALA A 3 -21.34 -2.04 -10.57
C ALA A 3 -21.40 -3.14 -11.66
N GLN A 4 -22.06 -2.89 -12.78
CA GLN A 4 -22.27 -3.82 -13.90
C GLN A 4 -21.06 -3.97 -14.84
N ASP A 5 -20.05 -3.09 -14.72
CA ASP A 5 -18.85 -3.11 -15.57
C ASP A 5 -17.63 -3.78 -14.90
N ARG A 6 -17.82 -4.38 -13.71
CA ARG A 6 -16.75 -5.03 -12.96
C ARG A 6 -16.46 -6.44 -13.50
N VAL A 7 -15.19 -6.72 -13.71
CA VAL A 7 -14.67 -8.06 -13.97
C VAL A 7 -14.45 -8.75 -12.63
N THR A 8 -14.86 -10.02 -12.51
CA THR A 8 -14.66 -10.77 -11.27
C THR A 8 -13.19 -11.16 -11.11
N PRO A 9 -12.71 -11.45 -9.88
CA PRO A 9 -11.36 -11.96 -9.67
C PRO A 9 -11.09 -13.25 -10.45
N TYR A 10 -12.11 -14.11 -10.58
CA TYR A 10 -12.01 -15.35 -11.34
C TYR A 10 -11.80 -15.07 -12.83
N ASP A 11 -12.63 -14.21 -13.42
CA ASP A 11 -12.54 -13.87 -14.85
C ASP A 11 -11.24 -13.14 -15.17
N ALA A 12 -10.83 -12.19 -14.31
CA ALA A 12 -9.56 -11.47 -14.47
C ALA A 12 -8.35 -12.40 -14.40
N THR A 13 -8.40 -13.44 -13.56
CA THR A 13 -7.32 -14.44 -13.45
C THR A 13 -7.26 -15.39 -14.66
N HIS A 14 -8.39 -15.62 -15.33
CA HIS A 14 -8.49 -16.54 -16.47
C HIS A 14 -8.66 -15.82 -17.82
N ALA A 15 -8.36 -14.51 -17.86
CA ALA A 15 -8.37 -13.76 -19.10
C ALA A 15 -7.29 -14.30 -20.06
N GLU A 16 -7.69 -14.58 -21.30
CA GLU A 16 -6.82 -15.14 -22.33
C GLU A 16 -5.72 -14.15 -22.71
N GLY A 17 -4.45 -14.57 -22.73
CA GLY A 17 -3.31 -13.71 -23.06
C GLY A 17 -2.77 -12.87 -21.89
N LEU A 18 -3.24 -13.13 -20.66
CA LEU A 18 -2.79 -12.47 -19.43
C LEU A 18 -2.11 -13.42 -18.44
N GLU A 19 -1.42 -14.44 -18.94
CA GLU A 19 -0.69 -15.41 -18.12
C GLU A 19 0.41 -14.77 -17.24
N ASP A 20 0.86 -13.58 -17.64
CA ASP A 20 1.87 -12.75 -16.96
C ASP A 20 1.33 -12.01 -15.71
N TRP A 21 0.00 -11.96 -15.54
CA TRP A 21 -0.66 -11.12 -14.55
C TRP A 21 -1.28 -11.93 -13.41
N ARG A 22 -1.34 -11.36 -12.21
CA ARG A 22 -2.03 -11.93 -11.04
C ARG A 22 -3.02 -10.93 -10.47
N TYR A 23 -4.21 -11.40 -10.14
CA TYR A 23 -5.16 -10.64 -9.32
C TYR A 23 -4.71 -10.70 -7.85
N LEU A 24 -4.35 -9.56 -7.28
CA LEU A 24 -3.92 -9.44 -5.89
C LEU A 24 -4.60 -8.23 -5.23
N LEU A 25 -5.34 -8.46 -4.15
CA LEU A 25 -5.98 -7.42 -3.32
C LEU A 25 -6.72 -6.32 -4.13
N GLY A 26 -7.49 -6.71 -5.15
CA GLY A 26 -8.31 -5.76 -5.91
C GLY A 26 -7.64 -5.13 -7.14
N ALA A 27 -6.42 -5.54 -7.48
CA ALA A 27 -5.69 -5.06 -8.64
C ALA A 27 -5.08 -6.20 -9.46
N LEU A 28 -4.85 -5.96 -10.75
CA LEU A 28 -4.01 -6.81 -11.60
C LEU A 28 -2.56 -6.35 -11.44
N VAL A 29 -1.66 -7.30 -11.20
CA VAL A 29 -0.24 -7.05 -10.94
C VAL A 29 0.62 -7.94 -11.84
N ALA A 30 1.56 -7.35 -12.54
CA ALA A 30 2.58 -8.08 -13.31
C ALA A 30 3.98 -7.59 -12.94
N ARG A 31 4.95 -8.51 -13.00
CA ARG A 31 6.37 -8.21 -12.84
C ARG A 31 7.10 -8.61 -14.12
N PHE A 32 7.94 -7.71 -14.62
CA PHE A 32 8.80 -7.95 -15.76
C PHE A 32 10.26 -7.70 -15.36
N ASP A 33 11.12 -8.71 -15.46
CA ASP A 33 12.56 -8.53 -15.31
C ASP A 33 13.10 -7.76 -16.51
N THR A 34 13.99 -6.81 -16.25
CA THR A 34 14.58 -5.94 -17.29
C THR A 34 16.11 -6.04 -17.23
N PRO A 35 16.81 -6.01 -18.37
CA PRO A 35 18.26 -6.25 -18.40
C PRO A 35 19.08 -5.09 -17.81
N SER A 36 18.47 -3.91 -17.63
CA SER A 36 19.11 -2.75 -17.02
C SER A 36 18.06 -1.72 -16.57
N PRO A 37 18.42 -0.78 -15.67
CA PRO A 37 17.54 0.31 -15.29
C PRO A 37 17.10 1.17 -16.49
N ALA A 38 17.96 1.34 -17.49
CA ALA A 38 17.65 2.12 -18.70
C ALA A 38 16.60 1.41 -19.58
N ALA A 39 16.69 0.09 -19.72
CA ALA A 39 15.68 -0.70 -20.42
C ALA A 39 14.33 -0.65 -19.69
N GLY A 40 14.34 -0.79 -18.36
CA GLY A 40 13.13 -0.65 -17.55
C GLY A 40 12.53 0.75 -17.63
N ALA A 41 13.33 1.82 -17.66
CA ALA A 41 12.85 3.18 -17.86
C ALA A 41 12.20 3.39 -19.24
N ALA A 42 12.79 2.82 -20.30
CA ALA A 42 12.20 2.87 -21.64
C ALA A 42 10.84 2.16 -21.69
N LEU A 43 10.72 0.98 -21.06
CA LEU A 43 9.45 0.27 -20.95
C LEU A 43 8.43 1.07 -20.12
N ALA A 44 8.84 1.67 -18.99
CA ALA A 44 7.97 2.52 -18.17
C ALA A 44 7.39 3.70 -18.96
N VAL A 45 8.22 4.36 -19.79
CA VAL A 45 7.75 5.44 -20.68
C VAL A 45 6.71 4.91 -21.68
N ALA A 46 6.98 3.78 -22.32
CA ALA A 46 6.04 3.19 -23.28
C ALA A 46 4.70 2.81 -22.62
N ILE A 47 4.73 2.28 -21.39
CA ILE A 47 3.54 1.97 -20.59
C ILE A 47 2.77 3.25 -20.26
N ALA A 48 3.45 4.32 -19.84
CA ALA A 48 2.81 5.61 -19.56
C ALA A 48 2.14 6.19 -20.81
N GLU A 49 2.79 6.11 -21.97
CA GLU A 49 2.23 6.56 -23.25
C GLU A 49 1.00 5.73 -23.67
N VAL A 50 0.97 4.42 -23.39
CA VAL A 50 -0.24 3.60 -23.57
C VAL A 50 -1.34 4.09 -22.65
N GLY A 51 -1.03 4.31 -21.37
CA GLY A 51 -2.01 4.80 -20.41
C GLY A 51 -2.63 6.14 -20.81
N ASP A 52 -1.82 7.07 -21.33
CA ASP A 52 -2.28 8.35 -21.88
C ASP A 52 -3.26 8.17 -23.05
N ARG A 53 -2.95 7.26 -23.98
CA ARG A 53 -3.82 6.96 -25.13
C ARG A 53 -5.13 6.29 -24.71
N MET A 54 -5.09 5.46 -23.68
CA MET A 54 -6.25 4.73 -23.17
C MET A 54 -7.07 5.54 -22.16
N HIS A 55 -6.54 6.68 -21.69
CA HIS A 55 -7.09 7.44 -20.55
C HIS A 55 -7.28 6.58 -19.30
N HIS A 56 -6.39 5.61 -19.10
CA HIS A 56 -6.38 4.68 -17.98
C HIS A 56 -4.93 4.37 -17.61
N HIS A 57 -4.50 4.81 -16.44
CA HIS A 57 -3.08 4.82 -16.07
C HIS A 57 -2.76 3.73 -15.05
N PRO A 58 -1.74 2.88 -15.29
CA PRO A 58 -1.27 1.94 -14.29
C PRO A 58 -0.29 2.61 -13.32
N GLU A 59 -0.14 2.01 -12.14
CA GLU A 59 1.01 2.23 -11.27
C GLU A 59 2.22 1.47 -11.82
N VAL A 60 3.40 2.09 -11.79
CA VAL A 60 4.63 1.54 -12.38
C VAL A 60 5.80 1.74 -11.40
N ASP A 61 6.21 0.65 -10.77
CA ASP A 61 7.37 0.62 -9.87
C ASP A 61 8.62 0.14 -10.62
N LEU A 62 9.52 1.08 -10.95
CA LEU A 62 10.79 0.77 -11.58
C LEU A 62 11.87 0.48 -10.53
N ARG A 63 12.50 -0.70 -10.64
CA ARG A 63 13.69 -1.11 -9.88
C ARG A 63 14.86 -1.35 -10.84
N ALA A 64 16.04 -1.59 -10.28
CA ALA A 64 17.27 -1.67 -11.08
C ALA A 64 17.27 -2.85 -12.08
N ASP A 65 16.55 -3.92 -11.76
CA ASP A 65 16.53 -5.20 -12.47
C ASP A 65 15.12 -5.61 -12.93
N HIS A 66 14.08 -4.83 -12.61
CA HIS A 66 12.71 -5.19 -12.92
C HIS A 66 11.77 -3.99 -12.83
N LEU A 67 10.56 -4.20 -13.35
CA LEU A 67 9.44 -3.30 -13.23
C LEU A 67 8.23 -4.08 -12.71
N VAL A 68 7.46 -3.49 -11.80
CA VAL A 68 6.14 -4.00 -11.39
C VAL A 68 5.08 -3.06 -11.90
N VAL A 69 4.09 -3.58 -12.62
CA VAL A 69 2.92 -2.83 -13.11
C VAL A 69 1.71 -3.26 -12.30
N ARG A 70 0.92 -2.30 -11.86
CA ARG A 70 -0.39 -2.55 -11.24
C ARG A 70 -1.46 -1.73 -11.92
N THR A 71 -2.62 -2.33 -12.16
CA THR A 71 -3.80 -1.62 -12.70
C THR A 71 -5.07 -1.99 -11.94
N ARG A 72 -5.88 -0.98 -11.68
CA ARG A 72 -7.27 -1.09 -11.22
C ARG A 72 -8.06 0.15 -11.64
N THR A 73 -9.37 0.02 -11.73
CA THR A 73 -10.26 1.15 -11.95
C THR A 73 -10.74 1.71 -10.62
N GLU A 74 -10.16 2.83 -10.17
CA GLU A 74 -10.49 3.49 -8.90
C GLU A 74 -11.99 3.79 -8.75
N ALA A 75 -12.61 4.36 -9.78
CA ALA A 75 -14.03 4.71 -9.76
C ALA A 75 -14.98 3.50 -9.61
N ALA A 76 -14.49 2.28 -9.90
CA ALA A 76 -15.25 1.04 -9.79
C ALA A 76 -14.88 0.22 -8.55
N ASP A 77 -13.90 0.68 -7.75
CA ASP A 77 -13.29 -0.07 -6.64
C ASP A 77 -12.93 -1.52 -7.04
N GLY A 78 -12.25 -1.69 -8.17
CA GLY A 78 -11.87 -3.02 -8.67
C GLY A 78 -11.44 -3.05 -10.14
N ILE A 79 -11.48 -4.24 -10.72
CA ILE A 79 -11.08 -4.48 -12.12
C ILE A 79 -12.28 -4.26 -13.05
N THR A 80 -12.02 -3.60 -14.17
CA THR A 80 -12.95 -3.46 -15.29
C THR A 80 -12.31 -3.94 -16.59
N GLN A 81 -13.05 -3.90 -17.69
CA GLN A 81 -12.49 -4.21 -19.01
C GLN A 81 -11.30 -3.30 -19.38
N GLN A 82 -11.29 -2.04 -18.94
CA GLN A 82 -10.18 -1.11 -19.20
C GLN A 82 -8.86 -1.60 -18.61
N ASP A 83 -8.92 -2.25 -17.44
CA ASP A 83 -7.76 -2.86 -16.80
C ASP A 83 -7.23 -4.05 -17.58
N LEU A 84 -8.12 -4.89 -18.12
CA LEU A 84 -7.72 -6.02 -18.98
C LEU A 84 -7.10 -5.53 -20.29
N ASP A 85 -7.73 -4.56 -20.94
CA ASP A 85 -7.24 -3.99 -22.20
C ASP A 85 -5.85 -3.35 -22.01
N LEU A 86 -5.65 -2.62 -20.90
CA LEU A 86 -4.36 -2.02 -20.56
C LEU A 86 -3.32 -3.11 -20.25
N ALA A 87 -3.69 -4.14 -19.50
CA ALA A 87 -2.80 -5.26 -19.18
C ALA A 87 -2.33 -5.99 -20.45
N HIS A 88 -3.21 -6.20 -21.45
CA HIS A 88 -2.83 -6.77 -22.74
C HIS A 88 -1.80 -5.89 -23.45
N ALA A 89 -2.05 -4.57 -23.53
CA ALA A 89 -1.14 -3.63 -24.18
C ALA A 89 0.24 -3.59 -23.49
N VAL A 90 0.27 -3.70 -22.17
CA VAL A 90 1.51 -3.77 -21.39
C VAL A 90 2.25 -5.09 -21.64
N SER A 91 1.56 -6.23 -21.70
CA SER A 91 2.18 -7.52 -22.05
C SER A 91 2.81 -7.51 -23.44
N ASP A 92 2.15 -6.86 -24.41
CA ASP A 92 2.68 -6.68 -25.78
C ASP A 92 3.96 -5.83 -25.78
N LEU A 93 3.97 -4.73 -25.01
CA LEU A 93 5.16 -3.88 -24.86
C LEU A 93 6.32 -4.61 -24.18
N ALA A 94 6.04 -5.34 -23.10
CA ALA A 94 7.04 -6.10 -22.37
C ALA A 94 7.67 -7.19 -23.26
N SER A 95 6.85 -7.93 -23.99
CA SER A 95 7.30 -8.95 -24.95
C SER A 95 8.15 -8.36 -26.07
N SER A 96 7.78 -7.18 -26.59
CA SER A 96 8.54 -6.48 -27.64
C SER A 96 9.87 -5.90 -27.15
N GLY A 97 9.98 -5.64 -25.85
CA GLY A 97 11.16 -5.05 -25.20
C GLY A 97 12.10 -6.05 -24.54
N ASP A 98 11.96 -7.35 -24.82
CA ASP A 98 12.71 -8.45 -24.18
C ASP A 98 12.60 -8.46 -22.63
N ALA A 99 11.50 -7.93 -22.08
CA ALA A 99 11.26 -7.92 -20.64
C ALA A 99 10.54 -9.21 -20.22
N ALA A 100 11.25 -10.07 -19.47
CA ALA A 100 10.75 -11.40 -19.14
C ALA A 100 9.73 -11.35 -18.00
N ALA A 101 8.51 -11.83 -18.24
CA ALA A 101 7.48 -11.92 -17.22
C ALA A 101 7.85 -12.90 -16.09
N ARG A 102 7.54 -12.52 -14.86
CA ARG A 102 7.75 -13.29 -13.63
C ARG A 102 6.47 -13.37 -12.79
N PRO A 103 5.44 -14.06 -13.28
CA PRO A 103 4.11 -13.94 -12.71
C PRO A 103 3.94 -14.70 -11.37
N LEU A 104 4.95 -15.46 -10.94
CA LEU A 104 5.02 -16.09 -9.62
C LEU A 104 5.87 -15.30 -8.62
N ALA A 105 6.45 -14.18 -9.02
CA ALA A 105 7.31 -13.33 -8.19
C ALA A 105 6.64 -12.01 -7.82
N VAL A 106 5.34 -12.07 -7.51
CA VAL A 106 4.51 -10.96 -7.03
C VAL A 106 3.75 -11.39 -5.78
N SER A 107 3.56 -10.46 -4.86
CA SER A 107 2.77 -10.65 -3.64
C SER A 107 2.27 -9.30 -3.13
N SER A 108 1.11 -9.30 -2.48
CA SER A 108 0.58 -8.13 -1.78
C SER A 108 0.33 -8.48 -0.31
N LEU A 109 0.57 -7.51 0.58
CA LEU A 109 0.35 -7.63 2.01
C LEU A 109 -0.74 -6.64 2.43
N GLU A 110 -1.64 -7.09 3.30
CA GLU A 110 -2.56 -6.25 4.06
C GLU A 110 -2.45 -6.57 5.55
N LEU A 111 -2.80 -5.61 6.39
CA LEU A 111 -2.83 -5.78 7.84
C LEU A 111 -4.28 -5.63 8.33
N ALA A 112 -4.71 -6.58 9.15
CA ALA A 112 -5.98 -6.50 9.84
C ALA A 112 -5.77 -5.87 11.22
N ILE A 113 -6.64 -4.92 11.60
CA ILE A 113 -6.77 -4.47 12.98
C ILE A 113 -8.04 -5.07 13.54
N ASP A 114 -7.86 -5.96 14.51
CA ASP A 114 -8.93 -6.55 15.29
C ASP A 114 -9.62 -5.47 16.15
N THR A 115 -10.96 -5.37 16.07
CA THR A 115 -11.72 -4.31 16.77
C THR A 115 -13.18 -4.69 17.03
N VAL A 116 -13.78 -4.14 18.09
CA VAL A 116 -15.22 -4.23 18.35
C VAL A 116 -16.02 -3.08 17.73
N ASP A 117 -15.38 -1.92 17.50
CA ASP A 117 -15.97 -0.75 16.84
C ASP A 117 -14.94 -0.07 15.92
N ALA A 118 -14.89 -0.53 14.68
CA ALA A 118 -14.02 0.02 13.65
C ALA A 118 -14.23 1.54 13.45
N SER A 119 -15.45 2.05 13.67
CA SER A 119 -15.74 3.47 13.49
C SER A 119 -15.11 4.34 14.58
N ALA A 120 -14.95 3.80 15.79
CA ALA A 120 -14.34 4.48 16.91
C ALA A 120 -12.80 4.58 16.78
N ILE A 121 -12.14 3.56 16.23
CA ILE A 121 -10.68 3.53 16.13
C ILE A 121 -10.12 4.01 14.80
N ARG A 122 -10.90 3.97 13.71
CA ARG A 122 -10.43 4.33 12.36
C ARG A 122 -9.81 5.73 12.25
N PRO A 123 -10.38 6.81 12.85
CA PRO A 123 -9.79 8.15 12.76
C PRO A 123 -8.35 8.19 13.29
N PHE A 124 -8.05 7.43 14.35
CA PHE A 124 -6.69 7.30 14.89
C PHE A 124 -5.74 6.68 13.86
N TRP A 125 -6.15 5.57 13.23
CA TRP A 125 -5.32 4.85 12.26
C TRP A 125 -5.09 5.65 10.97
N VAL A 126 -6.12 6.37 10.50
CA VAL A 126 -5.99 7.36 9.42
C VAL A 126 -4.93 8.39 9.77
N ALA A 127 -5.03 9.00 10.95
CA ALA A 127 -4.14 10.07 11.38
C ALA A 127 -2.69 9.58 11.56
N VAL A 128 -2.49 8.45 12.25
CA VAL A 128 -1.14 7.96 12.62
C VAL A 128 -0.38 7.34 11.45
N LEU A 129 -1.06 6.65 10.52
CA LEU A 129 -0.42 6.09 9.34
C LEU A 129 -0.39 7.08 8.17
N GLY A 130 -1.26 8.09 8.16
CA GLY A 130 -1.36 9.05 7.06
C GLY A 130 -2.02 8.47 5.82
N LEU A 131 -2.86 7.45 6.02
CA LEU A 131 -3.60 6.74 4.97
C LEU A 131 -4.98 7.37 4.77
N GLN A 132 -5.65 6.99 3.69
CA GLN A 132 -7.00 7.43 3.36
C GLN A 132 -8.00 6.28 3.47
N SER A 133 -9.21 6.56 3.95
CA SER A 133 -10.28 5.56 3.97
C SER A 133 -10.95 5.43 2.61
N ASP A 134 -11.18 4.20 2.16
CA ASP A 134 -12.00 3.92 0.98
C ASP A 134 -13.51 3.83 1.33
N ALA A 135 -14.33 3.49 0.34
CA ALA A 135 -15.78 3.40 0.50
C ALA A 135 -16.23 2.29 1.47
N ARG A 136 -15.39 1.29 1.74
CA ARG A 136 -15.63 0.21 2.72
C ARG A 136 -15.15 0.60 4.11
N GLY A 137 -14.30 1.63 4.19
CA GLY A 137 -13.68 2.08 5.42
C GLY A 137 -12.32 1.46 5.69
N ASP A 138 -11.79 0.69 4.73
CA ASP A 138 -10.42 0.19 4.76
C ASP A 138 -9.46 1.35 4.43
N LEU A 139 -8.24 1.29 4.91
CA LEU A 139 -7.23 2.32 4.71
C LEU A 139 -6.29 1.92 3.56
N ARG A 140 -6.07 2.87 2.65
CA ARG A 140 -5.15 2.74 1.52
C ARG A 140 -4.12 3.85 1.54
N ASP A 141 -2.92 3.50 1.10
CA ASP A 141 -1.88 4.46 0.82
C ASP A 141 -2.14 5.07 -0.55
N PRO A 142 -2.40 6.39 -0.66
CA PRO A 142 -2.55 7.03 -1.96
C PRO A 142 -1.29 6.90 -2.84
N ASP A 143 -0.13 6.71 -2.23
CA ASP A 143 1.14 6.55 -2.95
C ASP A 143 1.51 5.08 -3.21
N GLY A 144 0.70 4.12 -2.73
CA GLY A 144 0.89 2.69 -3.00
C GLY A 144 2.09 2.00 -2.32
N HIS A 145 2.79 2.69 -1.41
CA HIS A 145 4.01 2.18 -0.77
C HIS A 145 3.73 1.33 0.48
N LEU A 146 2.67 1.66 1.23
CA LEU A 146 2.31 0.98 2.47
C LEU A 146 1.21 -0.07 2.24
N PRO A 147 1.19 -1.15 3.05
CA PRO A 147 0.12 -2.15 2.99
C PRO A 147 -1.23 -1.51 3.33
N SER A 148 -2.30 -2.02 2.72
CA SER A 148 -3.65 -1.65 3.11
C SER A 148 -3.96 -2.14 4.52
N ILE A 149 -4.79 -1.38 5.23
CA ILE A 149 -5.28 -1.74 6.56
C ILE A 149 -6.77 -1.97 6.47
N TRP A 150 -7.26 -3.05 7.05
CA TRP A 150 -8.70 -3.28 7.20
C TRP A 150 -9.04 -3.59 8.65
N PHE A 151 -10.32 -3.47 8.99
CA PHE A 151 -10.79 -3.62 10.36
C PHE A 151 -11.58 -4.92 10.48
N GLN A 152 -11.07 -5.86 11.27
CA GLN A 152 -11.69 -7.16 11.50
C GLN A 152 -12.59 -7.08 12.73
N ASP A 153 -13.90 -7.22 12.49
CA ASP A 153 -14.88 -7.31 13.58
C ASP A 153 -14.56 -8.50 14.49
N MET A 154 -14.61 -8.27 15.79
CA MET A 154 -14.44 -9.31 16.80
C MET A 154 -15.51 -9.27 17.88
N ASP A 155 -15.94 -10.45 18.30
CA ASP A 155 -16.75 -10.68 19.50
C ASP A 155 -16.46 -12.10 20.03
N PRO A 156 -15.91 -12.28 21.25
CA PRO A 156 -15.63 -11.26 22.28
C PRO A 156 -14.35 -10.44 22.00
N PRO A 157 -14.18 -9.27 22.66
CA PRO A 157 -12.96 -8.48 22.53
C PRO A 157 -11.72 -9.24 23.00
N ARG A 158 -10.60 -9.06 22.29
CA ARG A 158 -9.28 -9.48 22.77
C ARG A 158 -8.75 -8.43 23.74
N THR A 159 -8.31 -8.88 24.91
CA THR A 159 -7.87 -7.99 26.01
C THR A 159 -6.36 -8.02 26.23
N ASP A 160 -5.66 -8.95 25.59
CA ASP A 160 -4.20 -9.00 25.60
C ASP A 160 -3.60 -7.94 24.69
N ARG A 161 -2.44 -7.39 25.09
CA ARG A 161 -1.65 -6.48 24.26
C ARG A 161 -1.23 -7.16 22.94
N ASN A 162 -1.16 -6.36 21.88
CA ASN A 162 -0.60 -6.78 20.59
C ASN A 162 0.81 -7.37 20.78
N ARG A 163 1.01 -8.58 20.25
CA ARG A 163 2.32 -9.29 20.27
C ARG A 163 3.20 -8.96 19.07
N ILE A 164 2.68 -8.15 18.16
CA ILE A 164 3.40 -7.51 17.06
C ILE A 164 3.37 -6.00 17.30
N HIS A 165 4.39 -5.31 16.79
CA HIS A 165 4.42 -3.86 16.82
C HIS A 165 4.49 -3.34 15.39
N LEU A 166 3.68 -2.32 15.11
CA LEU A 166 3.73 -1.56 13.87
C LEU A 166 4.55 -0.30 14.14
N ASP A 167 5.56 -0.05 13.33
CA ASP A 167 6.42 1.12 13.45
C ASP A 167 6.31 1.93 12.17
N ILE A 168 5.64 3.09 12.22
CA ILE A 168 5.63 4.05 11.11
C ILE A 168 6.80 5.01 11.29
N THR A 169 7.75 4.98 10.37
CA THR A 169 8.86 5.95 10.37
C THR A 169 8.51 7.11 9.47
N VAL A 170 8.53 8.32 10.04
CA VAL A 170 8.18 9.56 9.36
C VAL A 170 9.38 10.51 9.33
N PRO A 171 9.37 11.54 8.46
CA PRO A 171 10.33 12.63 8.57
C PRO A 171 10.33 13.22 9.98
N HIS A 172 11.52 13.50 10.49
CA HIS A 172 11.72 13.97 11.86
C HIS A 172 10.91 15.23 12.21
N ASP A 173 10.76 16.12 11.23
CA ASP A 173 10.03 17.39 11.27
C ASP A 173 8.51 17.23 11.07
N VAL A 174 8.02 16.01 10.84
CA VAL A 174 6.60 15.66 10.75
C VAL A 174 6.13 14.87 11.98
N ALA A 175 7.05 14.26 12.73
CA ALA A 175 6.72 13.30 13.79
C ALA A 175 5.80 13.88 14.89
N GLU A 176 6.12 15.06 15.42
CA GLU A 176 5.29 15.67 16.47
C GLU A 176 3.88 16.04 15.96
N GLN A 177 3.79 16.55 14.73
CA GLN A 177 2.49 16.81 14.10
C GLN A 177 1.68 15.52 13.92
N ARG A 178 2.34 14.42 13.52
CA ARG A 178 1.72 13.11 13.35
C ARG A 178 1.18 12.58 14.68
N VAL A 179 1.98 12.68 15.74
CA VAL A 179 1.58 12.32 17.11
C VAL A 179 0.39 13.17 17.56
N ALA A 180 0.45 14.49 17.40
CA ALA A 180 -0.63 15.39 17.80
C ALA A 180 -1.94 15.09 17.06
N ALA A 181 -1.89 14.79 15.75
CA ALA A 181 -3.06 14.43 14.96
C ALA A 181 -3.69 13.12 15.44
N ALA A 182 -2.88 12.10 15.74
CA ALA A 182 -3.36 10.83 16.26
C ALA A 182 -4.03 10.98 17.64
N LEU A 183 -3.48 11.80 18.53
CA LEU A 183 -4.09 12.13 19.83
C LEU A 183 -5.40 12.89 19.67
N ALA A 184 -5.46 13.87 18.76
CA ALA A 184 -6.68 14.61 18.46
C ALA A 184 -7.78 13.71 17.87
N ALA A 185 -7.40 12.62 17.19
CA ALA A 185 -8.30 11.62 16.64
C ALA A 185 -8.77 10.56 17.65
N GLY A 186 -8.56 10.78 18.95
CA GLY A 186 -9.01 9.88 20.03
C GLY A 186 -7.95 8.87 20.49
N GLY A 187 -6.74 8.94 19.94
CA GLY A 187 -5.62 8.14 20.43
C GLY A 187 -5.10 8.57 21.79
N ARG A 188 -4.30 7.71 22.41
CA ARG A 188 -3.66 7.96 23.70
C ARG A 188 -2.15 7.74 23.60
N LEU A 189 -1.39 8.62 24.25
CA LEU A 189 0.05 8.43 24.44
C LEU A 189 0.29 7.34 25.47
N VAL A 190 0.96 6.28 25.06
CA VAL A 190 1.35 5.15 25.92
C VAL A 190 2.73 5.40 26.53
N ALA A 191 3.69 5.84 25.71
CA ALA A 191 5.05 6.16 26.15
C ALA A 191 5.74 7.16 25.21
N ASP A 192 6.54 8.04 25.77
CA ASP A 192 7.37 9.04 25.07
C ASP A 192 8.77 9.19 25.69
N ASP A 193 9.16 8.28 26.60
CA ASP A 193 10.47 8.27 27.27
C ASP A 193 11.65 8.16 26.29
N ARG A 194 11.35 7.76 25.04
CA ARG A 194 12.30 7.59 23.94
C ARG A 194 12.14 8.64 22.85
N ALA A 195 11.26 9.63 23.01
CA ALA A 195 11.16 10.73 22.08
C ALA A 195 12.49 11.52 22.02
N PRO A 196 12.91 12.03 20.84
CA PRO A 196 12.21 11.96 19.56
C PRO A 196 12.49 10.70 18.72
N ALA A 197 13.17 9.69 19.27
CA ALA A 197 13.46 8.47 18.52
C ALA A 197 12.19 7.69 18.17
N TRP A 198 11.27 7.59 19.14
CA TRP A 198 9.90 7.13 18.90
C TRP A 198 8.93 7.50 20.03
N TRP A 199 7.64 7.51 19.70
CA TRP A 199 6.50 7.58 20.61
C TRP A 199 5.63 6.34 20.42
N ILE A 200 5.10 5.79 21.51
CA ILE A 200 4.12 4.69 21.47
C ILE A 200 2.74 5.29 21.69
N LEU A 201 1.84 5.06 20.74
CA LEU A 201 0.45 5.48 20.77
C LEU A 201 -0.46 4.26 20.78
N ALA A 202 -1.67 4.43 21.31
CA ALA A 202 -2.72 3.43 21.21
C ALA A 202 -4.04 4.05 20.74
N ASP A 203 -4.83 3.28 19.99
CA ASP A 203 -6.23 3.62 19.73
C ASP A 203 -7.12 3.48 20.98
N ALA A 204 -8.43 3.73 20.82
CA ALA A 204 -9.40 3.66 21.90
C ALA A 204 -9.59 2.24 22.48
N GLU A 205 -9.22 1.20 21.73
CA GLU A 205 -9.32 -0.20 22.14
C GLU A 205 -7.99 -0.77 22.65
N GLY A 206 -6.90 0.00 22.54
CA GLY A 206 -5.59 -0.37 23.06
C GLY A 206 -4.65 -1.00 22.01
N ASN A 207 -4.99 -0.97 20.72
CA ASN A 207 -4.05 -1.39 19.68
C ASN A 207 -2.93 -0.36 19.56
N GLU A 208 -1.69 -0.82 19.68
CA GLU A 208 -0.50 0.05 19.74
C GLU A 208 0.23 0.19 18.39
N ILE A 209 0.85 1.36 18.19
CA ILE A 209 1.73 1.69 17.07
C ILE A 209 2.82 2.68 17.53
N CYS A 210 4.04 2.55 16.99
CA CYS A 210 5.09 3.55 17.14
C CYS A 210 5.08 4.59 16.02
N VAL A 211 5.22 5.87 16.38
CA VAL A 211 5.73 6.90 15.45
C VAL A 211 7.23 7.01 15.66
N CYS A 212 8.02 6.78 14.62
CA CYS A 212 9.47 6.65 14.68
C CYS A 212 10.19 7.74 13.87
N THR A 213 11.37 8.15 14.34
CA THR A 213 12.33 8.95 13.56
C THR A 213 13.73 8.35 13.66
N TRP A 214 14.68 8.90 12.91
CA TRP A 214 16.09 8.53 13.01
C TRP A 214 16.80 9.16 14.23
N GLN A 215 16.21 10.19 14.84
CA GLN A 215 16.83 11.00 15.89
C GLN A 215 17.00 10.21 17.19
N ALA A 216 17.96 10.60 18.02
CA ALA A 216 18.25 10.04 19.35
C ALA A 216 18.41 8.50 19.38
N ARG A 217 18.69 7.88 18.23
CA ARG A 217 19.07 6.46 18.11
C ARG A 217 20.57 6.32 18.30
N SER A 218 21.02 5.17 18.81
CA SER A 218 22.46 4.90 18.95
C SER A 218 23.23 4.98 17.62
N THR A 219 22.54 4.77 16.51
CA THR A 219 23.08 4.87 15.15
C THR A 219 22.90 6.25 14.50
N SER A 220 22.33 7.25 15.19
CA SER A 220 22.03 8.56 14.59
C SER A 220 23.29 9.36 14.26
N GLY A 221 24.41 9.09 14.96
CA GLY A 221 25.64 9.85 14.82
C GLY A 221 25.56 11.24 15.45
N GLU A 222 24.49 11.55 16.19
CA GLU A 222 24.37 12.78 16.94
C GLU A 222 25.43 12.86 18.05
N PRO A 223 25.94 14.05 18.38
CA PRO A 223 26.90 14.21 19.47
C PRO A 223 26.34 13.62 20.77
N GLY A 224 27.00 12.58 21.29
CA GLY A 224 26.59 11.88 22.51
C GLY A 224 25.73 10.63 22.32
N SER A 225 25.45 10.19 21.07
CA SER A 225 24.64 8.99 20.80
C SER A 225 25.39 7.64 20.91
N ARG A 226 26.50 7.56 21.66
CA ARG A 226 27.27 6.30 21.84
C ARG A 226 26.96 5.61 23.15
#